data_AF-A0A1H2U3F4-F1
#
_entry.id   AF-A0A1H2U3F4-F1
#
_cell.length_a   1.000
_cell.length_b   1.000
_cell.length_c   1.000
_cell.angle_alpha   90.00
_cell.angle_beta   90.00
_cell.angle_gamma   90.00
#
_symmetry.space_group_name_H-M   'P 1'
#
loop_
_entity.id
_entity.type
_entity.pdbx_description
1 polymer ?
#
loop_
_entity_poly.entity_id
_entity_poly.type
_entity_poly.pdbx_seq_one_letter_code
_entity_poly.pdbx_strand_id
1 'polypeptide(L)'
;MPSRALRAVFDVWESLFHRAFRLEDLEPGTEHLFFVAKRRYFGRGFEVDGIRVNPGDRVVELHVNNDMVERALREDGNVVRAMVQLLRQARISMPALARAVQRERFADAQVLYGVTMIHRGIERFGFHTYPLPNGIAKSLTTWHLTNVLKMLNPDANHIIETHHDVLQPKLVVASKAKIIEMFGEGNAVSHAKTTELSVDNEQAVPLES
;
A
#
# COMPACT_ATOMS: atom_id res chain seq x y z
N MET A 1 9.28 -8.92 -24.26
CA MET A 1 7.84 -9.05 -23.96
C MET A 1 7.61 -10.37 -23.25
N PRO A 2 6.89 -10.43 -22.11
CA PRO A 2 6.61 -11.69 -21.44
C PRO A 2 5.85 -12.63 -22.38
N SER A 3 6.11 -13.93 -22.29
CA SER A 3 5.42 -14.91 -23.15
C SER A 3 3.91 -14.82 -22.91
N ARG A 4 3.11 -15.07 -23.96
CA ARG A 4 1.63 -15.04 -23.85
C ARG A 4 1.11 -15.97 -22.74
N ALA A 5 1.84 -17.04 -22.44
CA ALA A 5 1.56 -17.96 -21.34
C ALA A 5 1.76 -17.29 -19.96
N LEU A 6 2.84 -16.52 -19.76
CA LEU A 6 3.06 -15.78 -18.52
C LEU A 6 1.98 -14.74 -18.27
N ARG A 7 1.50 -14.06 -19.33
CA ARG A 7 0.42 -13.07 -19.21
C ARG A 7 -0.93 -13.72 -18.90
N ALA A 8 -1.24 -14.86 -19.54
CA ALA A 8 -2.47 -15.60 -19.22
C ALA A 8 -2.47 -16.16 -17.78
N VAL A 9 -1.31 -16.63 -17.29
CA VAL A 9 -1.17 -17.06 -15.89
C VAL A 9 -1.34 -15.87 -14.94
N PHE A 10 -0.84 -14.69 -15.31
CA PHE A 10 -1.04 -13.45 -14.55
C PHE A 10 -2.51 -13.01 -14.53
N ASP A 11 -3.19 -12.95 -15.67
CA ASP A 11 -4.61 -12.55 -15.72
C ASP A 11 -5.48 -13.51 -14.89
N VAL A 12 -5.16 -14.81 -14.91
CA VAL A 12 -5.82 -15.82 -14.07
C VAL A 12 -5.47 -15.63 -12.59
N TRP A 13 -4.20 -15.34 -12.27
CA TRP A 13 -3.77 -15.03 -10.91
C TRP A 13 -4.44 -13.77 -10.38
N GLU A 14 -4.53 -12.70 -11.18
CA GLU A 14 -5.15 -11.44 -10.85
C GLU A 14 -6.66 -11.58 -10.67
N SER A 15 -7.33 -12.32 -11.55
CA SER A 15 -8.74 -12.66 -11.40
C SER A 15 -8.99 -13.50 -10.14
N LEU A 16 -8.10 -14.47 -9.85
CA LEU A 16 -8.14 -15.24 -8.61
C LEU A 16 -7.84 -14.39 -7.37
N PHE A 17 -6.94 -13.41 -7.47
CA PHE A 17 -6.62 -12.48 -6.39
C PHE A 17 -7.81 -11.58 -6.09
N HIS A 18 -8.35 -10.87 -7.09
CA HIS A 18 -9.53 -10.03 -6.91
C HIS A 18 -10.71 -10.83 -6.33
N ARG A 19 -10.93 -12.06 -6.82
CA ARG A 19 -12.02 -12.93 -6.36
C ARG A 19 -11.77 -13.54 -4.97
N ALA A 20 -10.54 -13.88 -4.61
CA ALA A 20 -10.18 -14.41 -3.30
C ALA A 20 -10.11 -13.31 -2.22
N PHE A 21 -9.70 -12.10 -2.61
CA PHE A 21 -9.50 -10.99 -1.68
C PHE A 21 -10.74 -10.13 -1.44
N ARG A 22 -11.84 -10.31 -2.20
CA ARG A 22 -13.10 -9.53 -2.04
C ARG A 22 -12.80 -8.04 -1.89
N LEU A 23 -11.94 -7.54 -2.78
CA LEU A 23 -11.47 -6.17 -2.79
C LEU A 23 -12.63 -5.27 -3.18
N GLU A 24 -12.80 -4.18 -2.45
CA GLU A 24 -13.85 -3.21 -2.68
C GLU A 24 -13.21 -1.87 -3.03
N ASP A 25 -13.71 -1.25 -4.10
CA ASP A 25 -13.33 0.09 -4.49
C ASP A 25 -13.65 1.10 -3.38
N LEU A 26 -12.76 2.09 -3.24
CA LEU A 26 -13.04 3.22 -2.36
C LEU A 26 -14.25 3.98 -2.85
N GLU A 27 -14.33 4.24 -4.17
CA GLU A 27 -15.42 4.97 -4.80
C GLU A 27 -15.76 4.35 -6.16
N PRO A 28 -17.01 3.92 -6.39
CA PRO A 28 -17.39 3.35 -7.67
C PRO A 28 -17.13 4.32 -8.83
N GLY A 29 -16.45 3.83 -9.87
CA GLY A 29 -16.17 4.61 -11.09
C GLY A 29 -14.97 5.55 -10.99
N THR A 30 -14.27 5.61 -9.85
CA THR A 30 -13.01 6.37 -9.71
C THR A 30 -11.88 5.42 -9.35
N GLU A 31 -10.81 5.46 -10.15
CA GLU A 31 -9.61 4.68 -9.87
C GLU A 31 -8.81 5.29 -8.72
N HIS A 32 -8.48 4.47 -7.73
CA HIS A 32 -7.67 4.85 -6.58
C HIS A 32 -6.51 3.88 -6.38
N LEU A 33 -5.49 4.33 -5.65
CA LEU A 33 -4.32 3.52 -5.33
C LEU A 33 -4.66 2.37 -4.38
N PHE A 34 -5.72 2.49 -3.59
CA PHE A 34 -6.07 1.49 -2.58
C PHE A 34 -7.39 0.82 -2.88
N PHE A 35 -7.44 -0.48 -2.61
CA PHE A 35 -8.66 -1.22 -2.35
C PHE A 35 -8.76 -1.55 -0.87
N VAL A 36 -9.98 -1.73 -0.38
CA VAL A 36 -10.24 -2.15 1.00
C VAL A 36 -10.99 -3.47 1.06
N ALA A 37 -10.69 -4.27 2.08
CA ALA A 37 -11.45 -5.49 2.38
C ALA A 37 -11.59 -5.66 3.89
N LYS A 38 -12.77 -6.10 4.35
CA LYS A 38 -12.96 -6.44 5.77
C LYS A 38 -12.43 -7.86 6.03
N ARG A 39 -11.51 -8.01 6.98
CA ARG A 39 -10.87 -9.29 7.31
C ARG A 39 -10.79 -9.54 8.81
N ARG A 40 -10.56 -10.80 9.17
CA ARG A 40 -10.08 -11.17 10.51
C ARG A 40 -8.57 -11.23 10.48
N TYR A 41 -7.93 -10.57 11.43
CA TYR A 41 -6.48 -10.56 11.54
C TYR A 41 -5.98 -11.91 12.07
N PHE A 42 -4.98 -12.52 11.45
CA PHE A 42 -4.39 -13.79 11.91
C PHE A 42 -2.89 -13.70 12.19
N GLY A 43 -2.30 -12.51 12.05
CA GLY A 43 -0.89 -12.28 12.31
C GLY A 43 -0.57 -12.16 13.80
N ARG A 44 0.70 -11.87 14.12
CA ARG A 44 1.13 -11.59 15.49
C ARG A 44 0.53 -10.28 15.97
N GLY A 45 -0.09 -10.29 17.15
CA GLY A 45 -0.71 -9.08 17.70
C GLY A 45 0.26 -7.89 17.78
N PHE A 46 -0.27 -6.70 17.56
CA PHE A 46 0.46 -5.44 17.54
C PHE A 46 -0.37 -4.33 18.20
N GLU A 47 0.26 -3.19 18.46
CA GLU A 47 -0.41 -2.01 19.00
C GLU A 47 -0.21 -0.83 18.06
N VAL A 48 -1.24 -0.02 17.84
CA VAL A 48 -1.17 1.20 17.04
C VAL A 48 -2.06 2.26 17.65
N ASP A 49 -1.52 3.45 17.93
CA ASP A 49 -2.24 4.58 18.53
C ASP A 49 -3.04 4.18 19.81
N GLY A 50 -2.49 3.28 20.63
CA GLY A 50 -3.13 2.76 21.84
C GLY A 50 -4.19 1.66 21.61
N ILE A 51 -4.40 1.24 20.35
CA ILE A 51 -5.31 0.15 19.98
C ILE A 51 -4.51 -1.14 19.86
N ARG A 52 -4.82 -2.13 20.70
CA ARG A 52 -4.22 -3.45 20.63
C ARG A 52 -5.02 -4.36 19.70
N VAL A 53 -4.37 -4.89 18.67
CA VAL A 53 -4.94 -5.84 17.71
C VAL A 53 -4.42 -7.24 18.03
N ASN A 54 -5.33 -8.19 18.20
CA ASN A 54 -5.04 -9.59 18.46
C ASN A 54 -5.51 -10.49 17.30
N PRO A 55 -5.00 -11.73 17.20
CA PRO A 55 -5.53 -12.70 16.26
C PRO A 55 -7.05 -12.90 16.47
N GLY A 56 -7.82 -12.82 15.39
CA GLY A 56 -9.27 -12.93 15.37
C GLY A 56 -10.01 -11.60 15.24
N ASP A 57 -9.36 -10.47 15.54
CA ASP A 57 -9.96 -9.14 15.51
C ASP A 57 -10.30 -8.70 14.09
N ARG A 58 -11.36 -7.89 13.96
CA ARG A 58 -11.80 -7.36 12.67
C ARG A 58 -10.97 -6.14 12.30
N VAL A 59 -10.44 -6.16 11.09
CA VAL A 59 -9.53 -5.15 10.55
C VAL A 59 -9.93 -4.79 9.12
N VAL A 60 -9.57 -3.60 8.68
CA VAL A 60 -9.65 -3.19 7.28
C VAL A 60 -8.32 -3.50 6.63
N GLU A 61 -8.29 -4.46 5.72
CA GLU A 61 -7.12 -4.77 4.92
C GLU A 61 -7.01 -3.80 3.74
N LEU A 62 -5.84 -3.19 3.55
CA LEU A 62 -5.51 -2.36 2.41
C LEU A 62 -4.71 -3.17 1.39
N HIS A 63 -5.12 -3.06 0.14
CA HIS A 63 -4.39 -3.58 -1.00
C HIS A 63 -4.05 -2.45 -1.94
N VAL A 64 -2.85 -2.49 -2.52
CA VAL A 64 -2.42 -1.51 -3.52
C VAL A 64 -2.93 -1.96 -4.89
N ASN A 65 -3.40 -1.01 -5.68
CA ASN A 65 -3.79 -1.24 -7.07
C ASN A 65 -2.55 -1.48 -7.93
N ASN A 66 -2.37 -2.74 -8.36
CA ASN A 66 -1.21 -3.17 -9.13
C ASN A 66 -1.15 -2.53 -10.53
N ASP A 67 -2.28 -2.18 -11.14
CA ASP A 67 -2.29 -1.50 -12.44
C ASP A 67 -1.64 -0.12 -12.34
N MET A 68 -1.92 0.61 -11.26
CA MET A 68 -1.30 1.91 -11.00
C MET A 68 0.20 1.76 -10.71
N VAL A 69 0.60 0.71 -9.98
CA VAL A 69 2.02 0.41 -9.72
C VAL A 69 2.75 0.04 -11.00
N GLU A 70 2.15 -0.80 -11.85
CA GLU A 70 2.71 -1.16 -13.15
C GLU A 70 2.91 0.07 -14.03
N ARG A 71 1.90 0.94 -14.16
CA ARG A 71 2.02 2.18 -14.95
C ARG A 71 3.15 3.06 -14.44
N ALA A 72 3.21 3.33 -13.14
CA ALA A 72 4.26 4.15 -12.54
C ALA A 72 5.67 3.56 -12.79
N LEU A 73 5.83 2.24 -12.66
CA LEU A 73 7.10 1.56 -12.87
C LEU A 73 7.52 1.49 -14.35
N ARG A 74 6.56 1.44 -15.29
CA ARG A 74 6.83 1.38 -16.73
C ARG A 74 7.14 2.75 -17.34
N GLU A 75 6.44 3.80 -16.90
CA GLU A 75 6.53 5.13 -17.52
C GLU A 75 7.85 5.84 -17.19
N ASP A 76 8.36 5.68 -15.96
CA ASP A 76 9.46 6.51 -15.48
C ASP A 76 10.86 5.91 -15.73
N GLY A 77 10.97 4.58 -15.91
CA GLY A 77 12.26 3.86 -15.99
C GLY A 77 13.16 3.99 -14.76
N ASN A 78 12.79 4.84 -13.79
CA ASN A 78 13.49 5.14 -12.55
C ASN A 78 12.56 4.86 -11.37
N VAL A 79 12.98 3.91 -10.52
CA VAL A 79 12.22 3.44 -9.36
C VAL A 79 11.92 4.55 -8.36
N VAL A 80 12.84 5.47 -8.14
CA VAL A 80 12.65 6.58 -7.20
C VAL A 80 11.53 7.49 -7.69
N ARG A 81 11.50 7.80 -8.98
CA ARG A 81 10.45 8.63 -9.56
C ARG A 81 9.10 7.91 -9.53
N ALA A 82 9.07 6.63 -9.85
CA ALA A 82 7.87 5.80 -9.72
C ALA A 82 7.34 5.79 -8.28
N MET A 83 8.22 5.70 -7.27
CA MET A 83 7.84 5.80 -5.85
C MET A 83 7.24 7.17 -5.52
N VAL A 84 7.82 8.27 -6.02
CA VAL A 84 7.26 9.63 -5.86
C VAL A 84 5.88 9.73 -6.49
N GLN A 85 5.69 9.19 -7.70
CA GLN A 85 4.37 9.16 -8.35
C GLN A 85 3.35 8.39 -7.50
N LEU A 86 3.71 7.20 -7.00
CA LEU A 86 2.82 6.40 -6.16
C LEU A 86 2.49 7.09 -4.84
N LEU A 87 3.42 7.83 -4.25
CA LEU A 87 3.16 8.64 -3.06
C LEU A 87 2.18 9.79 -3.34
N ARG A 88 2.24 10.41 -4.52
CA ARG A 88 1.25 11.39 -4.96
C ARG A 88 -0.12 10.74 -5.14
N GLN A 89 -0.19 9.56 -5.75
CA GLN A 89 -1.45 8.81 -5.91
C GLN A 89 -2.03 8.35 -4.57
N ALA A 90 -1.18 7.95 -3.62
CA ALA A 90 -1.58 7.61 -2.26
C ALA A 90 -2.29 8.81 -1.61
N ARG A 91 -1.65 9.98 -1.67
CA ARG A 91 -2.20 11.24 -1.14
C ARG A 91 -3.57 11.57 -1.72
N ILE A 92 -3.73 11.47 -3.05
CA ILE A 92 -5.01 11.72 -3.74
C ILE A 92 -6.08 10.71 -3.28
N SER A 93 -5.68 9.48 -2.98
CA SER A 93 -6.59 8.40 -2.56
C SER A 93 -6.96 8.47 -1.08
N MET A 94 -6.19 9.16 -0.22
CA MET A 94 -6.42 9.19 1.23
C MET A 94 -7.81 9.74 1.64
N PRO A 95 -8.35 10.82 1.04
CA PRO A 95 -9.70 11.30 1.38
C PRO A 95 -10.79 10.29 1.02
N ALA A 96 -10.67 9.62 -0.13
CA ALA A 96 -11.58 8.55 -0.52
C ALA A 96 -11.48 7.36 0.44
N LEU A 97 -10.26 7.03 0.90
CA LEU A 97 -10.04 6.00 1.91
C LEU A 97 -10.72 6.37 3.23
N ALA A 98 -10.55 7.61 3.70
CA ALA A 98 -11.17 8.11 4.92
C ALA A 98 -12.71 8.03 4.86
N ARG A 99 -13.33 8.33 3.72
CA ARG A 99 -14.78 8.12 3.51
C ARG A 99 -15.14 6.63 3.47
N ALA A 100 -14.37 5.82 2.75
CA ALA A 100 -14.67 4.40 2.56
C ALA A 100 -14.67 3.63 3.89
N VAL A 101 -13.72 3.91 4.79
CA VAL A 101 -13.63 3.21 6.10
C VAL A 101 -14.71 3.61 7.10
N GLN A 102 -15.46 4.69 6.83
CA GLN A 102 -16.61 5.11 7.67
C GLN A 102 -17.90 4.38 7.32
N ARG A 103 -17.94 3.61 6.23
CA ARG A 103 -19.11 2.80 5.85
C ARG A 103 -19.47 1.81 6.96
N GLU A 104 -20.77 1.58 7.15
CA GLU A 104 -21.30 0.69 8.21
C GLU A 104 -20.64 -0.70 8.23
N ARG A 105 -20.30 -1.24 7.05
CA ARG A 105 -19.61 -2.52 6.93
C ARG A 105 -18.29 -2.60 7.71
N PHE A 106 -17.61 -1.47 7.93
CA PHE A 106 -16.34 -1.36 8.66
C PHE A 106 -16.48 -0.78 10.07
N ALA A 107 -17.71 -0.64 10.59
CA ALA A 107 -17.97 0.00 11.88
C ALA A 107 -17.19 -0.65 13.04
N ASP A 108 -17.07 -1.97 13.01
CA ASP A 108 -16.41 -2.84 14.00
C ASP A 108 -14.91 -3.08 13.77
N ALA A 109 -14.34 -2.48 12.72
CA ALA A 109 -12.91 -2.48 12.48
C ALA A 109 -12.31 -1.14 12.91
N GLN A 110 -11.36 -1.18 13.83
CA GLN A 110 -10.72 0.02 14.37
C GLN A 110 -9.36 0.32 13.73
N VAL A 111 -8.78 -0.64 13.02
CA VAL A 111 -7.43 -0.56 12.45
C VAL A 111 -7.46 -0.93 10.97
N LEU A 112 -6.70 -0.15 10.22
CA LEU A 112 -6.31 -0.39 8.84
C LEU A 112 -4.96 -1.11 8.85
N TYR A 113 -4.80 -2.17 8.08
CA TYR A 113 -3.52 -2.88 7.93
C TYR A 113 -3.28 -3.33 6.49
N GLY A 114 -2.02 -3.49 6.09
CA GLY A 114 -1.65 -4.08 4.82
C GLY A 114 -0.20 -4.54 4.84
N VAL A 115 0.23 -5.25 3.80
CA VAL A 115 1.64 -5.59 3.62
C VAL A 115 2.09 -5.08 2.26
N THR A 116 3.17 -4.31 2.24
CA THR A 116 3.69 -3.71 1.01
C THR A 116 5.21 -3.59 1.05
N MET A 117 5.83 -3.66 -0.13
CA MET A 117 7.25 -3.29 -0.32
C MET A 117 7.41 -1.78 -0.47
N ILE A 118 6.37 -1.06 -0.89
CA ILE A 118 6.39 0.39 -1.11
C ILE A 118 5.89 1.07 0.16
N HIS A 119 6.75 1.07 1.18
CA HIS A 119 6.40 1.59 2.50
C HIS A 119 7.09 2.91 2.84
N ARG A 120 8.05 3.39 2.04
CA ARG A 120 8.78 4.64 2.36
C ARG A 120 7.87 5.84 2.26
N GLY A 121 7.83 6.64 3.32
CA GLY A 121 7.08 7.89 3.36
C GLY A 121 5.58 7.69 3.42
N ILE A 122 5.09 6.50 3.76
CA ILE A 122 3.67 6.34 4.09
C ILE A 122 3.36 6.90 5.48
N GLU A 123 4.39 7.09 6.31
CA GLU A 123 4.25 7.59 7.68
C GLU A 123 3.59 8.99 7.71
N ARG A 124 3.82 9.80 6.67
CA ARG A 124 3.18 11.11 6.50
C ARG A 124 1.67 11.04 6.33
N PHE A 125 1.12 9.86 6.03
CA PHE A 125 -0.32 9.63 5.90
C PHE A 125 -0.93 8.98 7.16
N GLY A 126 -0.21 8.96 8.28
CA GLY A 126 -0.69 8.42 9.55
C GLY A 126 -0.51 6.90 9.69
N PHE A 127 0.27 6.28 8.81
CA PHE A 127 0.63 4.88 8.92
C PHE A 127 1.89 4.68 9.75
N HIS A 128 1.95 3.54 10.43
CA HIS A 128 3.13 3.02 11.12
C HIS A 128 3.64 1.82 10.35
N THR A 129 4.97 1.66 10.30
CA THR A 129 5.60 0.52 9.64
C THR A 129 6.22 -0.44 10.68
N TYR A 130 5.88 -1.72 10.57
CA TYR A 130 6.40 -2.79 11.40
C TYR A 130 7.15 -3.81 10.55
N PRO A 131 8.27 -4.37 11.05
CA PRO A 131 8.93 -5.47 10.37
C PRO A 131 8.00 -6.69 10.36
N LEU A 132 8.00 -7.44 9.25
CA LEU A 132 7.33 -8.74 9.23
C LEU A 132 8.01 -9.70 10.20
N PRO A 133 7.23 -10.53 10.93
CA PRO A 133 7.79 -11.53 11.83
C PRO A 133 8.68 -12.50 11.04
N ASN A 134 9.89 -12.74 11.55
CA ASN A 134 10.85 -13.64 10.90
C ASN A 134 10.29 -15.07 10.77
N GLY A 135 10.77 -15.80 9.76
CA GLY A 135 10.39 -17.19 9.49
C GLY A 135 9.65 -17.35 8.17
N ILE A 136 8.93 -18.48 8.04
CA ILE A 136 8.30 -18.93 6.80
C ILE A 136 7.34 -17.88 6.23
N ALA A 137 6.56 -17.22 7.09
CA ALA A 137 5.61 -16.18 6.67
C ALA A 137 6.32 -15.03 5.94
N LYS A 138 7.41 -14.48 6.51
CA LYS A 138 8.20 -13.42 5.87
C LYS A 138 8.79 -13.89 4.54
N SER A 139 9.35 -15.10 4.49
CA SER A 139 9.93 -15.65 3.25
C SER A 139 8.88 -15.84 2.16
N LEU A 140 7.71 -16.40 2.49
CA LEU A 140 6.60 -16.59 1.55
C LEU A 140 6.05 -15.26 1.05
N THR A 141 5.84 -14.29 1.95
CA THR A 141 5.37 -12.95 1.58
C THR A 141 6.38 -12.22 0.71
N THR A 142 7.68 -12.30 1.03
CA THR A 142 8.74 -11.70 0.23
C THR A 142 8.81 -12.33 -1.15
N TRP A 143 8.77 -13.66 -1.23
CA TRP A 143 8.72 -14.38 -2.51
C TRP A 143 7.49 -13.97 -3.33
N HIS A 144 6.31 -13.93 -2.71
CA HIS A 144 5.07 -13.55 -3.39
C HIS A 144 5.15 -12.13 -3.96
N LEU A 145 5.49 -11.14 -3.12
CA LEU A 145 5.57 -9.74 -3.55
C LEU A 145 6.67 -9.52 -4.59
N THR A 146 7.78 -10.25 -4.48
CA THR A 146 8.85 -10.26 -5.49
C THR A 146 8.35 -10.79 -6.84
N ASN A 147 7.56 -11.86 -6.85
CA ASN A 147 6.96 -12.36 -8.10
C ASN A 147 5.97 -11.37 -8.70
N VAL A 148 5.14 -10.74 -7.87
CA VAL A 148 4.24 -9.66 -8.33
C VAL A 148 5.07 -8.55 -8.98
N LEU A 149 6.11 -8.05 -8.33
CA LEU A 149 6.95 -6.98 -8.89
C LEU A 149 7.61 -7.37 -10.23
N LYS A 150 8.08 -8.62 -10.36
CA LYS A 150 8.62 -9.16 -11.63
C LYS A 150 7.59 -9.22 -12.76
N MET A 151 6.31 -9.37 -12.43
CA MET A 151 5.24 -9.35 -13.41
C MET A 151 4.94 -7.92 -13.85
N LEU A 152 4.95 -6.96 -12.91
CA LEU A 152 4.69 -5.54 -13.21
C LEU A 152 5.83 -4.88 -13.98
N ASN A 153 7.09 -5.21 -13.66
CA ASN A 153 8.26 -4.63 -14.29
C ASN A 153 9.27 -5.71 -14.76
N PRO A 154 9.62 -5.77 -16.06
CA PRO A 154 10.62 -6.71 -16.57
C PRO A 154 12.00 -6.56 -15.91
N ASP A 155 12.35 -5.36 -15.42
CA ASP A 155 13.64 -5.06 -14.77
C ASP A 155 13.58 -5.23 -13.24
N ALA A 156 12.51 -5.84 -12.70
CA ALA A 156 12.31 -6.00 -11.26
C ALA A 156 13.48 -6.68 -10.53
N ASN A 157 14.21 -7.62 -11.15
CA ASN A 157 15.37 -8.25 -10.50
C ASN A 157 16.46 -7.22 -10.19
N HIS A 158 16.82 -6.40 -11.19
CA HIS A 158 17.81 -5.34 -11.04
C HIS A 158 17.34 -4.29 -10.02
N ILE A 159 16.05 -3.96 -10.03
CA ILE A 159 15.42 -3.05 -9.07
C ILE A 159 15.56 -3.59 -7.65
N ILE A 160 15.20 -4.85 -7.40
CA ILE A 160 15.27 -5.46 -6.07
C ILE A 160 16.72 -5.54 -5.57
N GLU A 161 17.67 -5.85 -6.45
CA GLU A 161 19.10 -5.92 -6.10
C GLU A 161 19.68 -4.53 -5.77
N THR A 162 19.37 -3.53 -6.58
CA THR A 162 19.87 -2.15 -6.43
C THR A 162 19.21 -1.43 -5.25
N HIS A 163 17.96 -1.78 -4.95
CA HIS A 163 17.10 -1.06 -4.02
C HIS A 163 16.55 -1.99 -2.92
N HIS A 164 17.38 -2.91 -2.44
CA HIS A 164 16.99 -3.94 -1.48
C HIS A 164 16.56 -3.37 -0.11
N ASP A 165 17.08 -2.21 0.28
CA ASP A 165 16.75 -1.52 1.52
C ASP A 165 15.35 -0.86 1.49
N VAL A 166 14.89 -0.46 0.30
CA VAL A 166 13.59 0.18 0.09
C VAL A 166 12.48 -0.78 -0.27
N LEU A 167 12.79 -1.96 -0.80
CA LEU A 167 11.80 -2.94 -1.27
C LEU A 167 11.60 -4.09 -0.29
N GLN A 168 11.84 -3.86 1.00
CA GLN A 168 11.55 -4.87 2.02
C GLN A 168 10.07 -4.88 2.37
N PRO A 169 9.38 -6.03 2.33
CA PRO A 169 8.01 -6.11 2.78
C PRO A 169 7.87 -5.68 4.24
N LYS A 170 7.01 -4.70 4.48
CA LYS A 170 6.64 -4.26 5.83
C LYS A 170 5.15 -4.37 6.04
N LEU A 171 4.79 -4.68 7.29
CA LEU A 171 3.43 -4.50 7.77
C LEU A 171 3.20 -3.00 7.94
N VAL A 172 2.14 -2.49 7.34
CA VAL A 172 1.75 -1.07 7.44
C VAL A 172 0.41 -1.01 8.13
N VAL A 173 0.28 -0.16 9.15
CA VAL A 173 -0.94 -0.08 9.97
C VAL A 173 -1.29 1.35 10.32
N ALA A 174 -2.57 1.65 10.47
CA ALA A 174 -3.04 2.94 10.97
C ALA A 174 -4.32 2.74 11.76
N SER A 175 -4.55 3.54 12.81
CA SER A 175 -5.88 3.57 13.40
C SER A 175 -6.87 4.23 12.44
N LYS A 176 -8.10 3.70 12.39
CA LYS A 176 -9.18 4.28 11.59
C LYS A 176 -9.46 5.74 11.98
N ALA A 177 -9.40 6.02 13.28
CA ALA A 177 -9.57 7.37 13.82
C ALA A 177 -8.53 8.34 13.27
N LYS A 178 -7.23 7.95 13.23
CA LYS A 178 -6.16 8.79 12.69
C LYS A 178 -6.37 9.13 11.21
N ILE A 179 -6.76 8.14 10.40
CA ILE A 179 -7.00 8.37 8.97
C ILE A 179 -8.18 9.35 8.75
N ILE A 180 -9.26 9.19 9.53
CA ILE A 180 -10.42 10.11 9.47
C ILE A 180 -10.04 11.51 9.96
N GLU A 181 -9.26 11.61 11.04
CA GLU A 181 -8.77 12.89 11.56
C GLU A 181 -7.97 13.65 10.50
N MET A 182 -7.03 12.98 9.83
CA MET A 182 -6.12 13.62 8.87
C MET A 182 -6.77 13.92 7.51
N PHE A 183 -7.68 13.07 7.04
CA PHE A 183 -8.18 13.09 5.65
C PHE A 183 -9.71 13.13 5.53
N GLY A 184 -10.42 13.22 6.66
CA GLY A 184 -11.86 13.47 6.68
C GLY A 184 -12.25 14.80 6.01
N GLU A 185 -13.54 14.96 5.76
CA GLU A 185 -14.09 16.15 5.11
C GLU A 185 -13.69 17.42 5.87
N GLY A 186 -13.12 18.40 5.15
CA GLY A 186 -12.58 19.65 5.71
C GLY A 186 -11.08 19.64 6.03
N ASN A 187 -10.48 18.49 6.37
CA ASN A 187 -9.06 18.41 6.75
C ASN A 187 -8.12 18.04 5.58
N ALA A 188 -8.66 17.38 4.56
CA ALA A 188 -7.90 16.95 3.39
C ALA A 188 -7.19 18.11 2.65
N VAL A 189 -7.80 19.30 2.56
CA VAL A 189 -7.25 20.47 1.86
C VAL A 189 -6.06 21.08 2.62
N SER A 190 -6.14 21.10 3.95
CA SER A 190 -5.07 21.62 4.82
C SER A 190 -3.85 20.69 4.79
N HIS A 191 -4.08 19.38 4.85
CA HIS A 191 -3.01 18.41 4.76
C HIS A 191 -2.41 18.32 3.34
N ALA A 192 -3.22 18.59 2.30
CA ALA A 192 -2.80 18.73 0.90
C ALA A 192 -1.76 19.86 0.69
N LYS A 193 -1.77 20.90 1.53
CA LYS A 193 -0.81 22.01 1.40
C LYS A 193 0.49 21.76 2.18
N THR A 194 0.41 21.16 3.37
CA THR A 194 1.57 20.94 4.26
C THR A 194 2.55 19.89 3.72
N THR A 195 2.07 18.79 3.13
CA THR A 195 2.99 17.74 2.63
C THR A 195 3.60 18.07 1.27
N GLU A 196 2.96 18.87 0.40
CA GLU A 196 3.57 19.27 -0.87
C GLU A 196 4.84 20.10 -0.63
N LEU A 197 4.79 21.01 0.35
CA LEU A 197 5.94 21.80 0.80
C LEU A 197 7.12 20.96 1.35
N SER A 198 6.89 19.70 1.75
CA SER A 198 7.97 18.80 2.23
C SER A 198 8.49 17.86 1.16
N VAL A 199 7.63 17.39 0.24
CA VAL A 199 8.02 16.52 -0.89
C VAL A 199 8.89 17.28 -1.91
N ASP A 200 8.64 18.58 -2.10
CA ASP A 200 9.48 19.41 -2.96
C ASP A 200 10.82 19.78 -2.29
N ASN A 201 10.88 19.77 -0.96
CA ASN A 201 12.12 20.03 -0.21
C ASN A 201 13.05 18.80 -0.15
N GLU A 202 12.52 17.57 -0.22
CA GLU A 202 13.31 16.33 -0.33
C GLU A 202 13.95 16.13 -1.72
N GLN A 203 13.46 16.82 -2.76
CA GLN A 203 14.12 16.86 -4.07
C GLN A 203 15.45 17.66 -4.05
N ALA A 204 15.72 18.41 -2.98
CA ALA A 204 16.91 19.24 -2.83
C ALA A 204 18.04 18.59 -2.02
N VAL A 205 17.83 17.38 -1.45
CA VAL A 205 18.90 16.64 -0.76
C VAL A 205 19.49 15.63 -1.74
N PRO A 206 20.77 15.76 -2.15
CA PRO A 206 21.46 14.69 -2.85
C PRO A 206 21.50 13.50 -1.90
N LEU A 207 20.82 12.41 -2.26
CA LEU A 207 21.03 11.13 -1.58
C LEU A 207 22.43 10.68 -1.98
N GLU A 208 23.35 10.80 -1.04
CA GLU A 208 24.78 10.48 -1.23
C GLU A 208 24.95 9.06 -1.81
N SER A 209 25.96 8.98 -2.68
CA SER A 209 26.40 7.87 -3.52
C SER A 209 26.66 6.55 -2.80
#